data_AF-A0A3M7NB35-F1
#
_entry.id   AF-A0A3M7NB35-F1
#
_cell.length_a   1.000
_cell.length_b   1.000
_cell.length_c   1.000
_cell.angle_alpha   90.00
_cell.angle_beta   90.00
_cell.angle_gamma   90.00
#
_symmetry.space_group_name_H-M   'P 1'
#
loop_
_entity.id
_entity.type
_entity.pdbx_description
1 polymer ?
#
loop_
_entity_poly.entity_id
_entity_poly.type
_entity_poly.pdbx_seq_one_letter_code
_entity_poly.pdbx_strand_id
1 'polypeptide(L)'
;MRIETCHLCSRPVYPSKGITFVRNDAKIFRFCRSKCHKNFKMKRQPRKLKWTKTHRALRGKEMIVDQNLLLASFQQRRNVPVKYDRELVQATLKAMERIEEIRAKRERVFARRRLRGKERREKRKREDLKVVAEGEHLIRKELQDLDQARIEGRADEAVLLEARASSVLGEERLRVKSRRKMLVDGGEEEAMDVD
;
A
#
# COMPACT_ATOMS: atom_id res chain seq x y z
N MET A 1 25.12 -17.72 5.95
CA MET A 1 23.75 -18.27 5.99
C MET A 1 22.90 -17.54 4.95
N ARG A 2 22.13 -18.24 4.08
CA ARG A 2 21.37 -17.59 2.99
C ARG A 2 19.87 -17.81 3.15
N ILE A 3 19.09 -16.74 3.00
CA ILE A 3 17.63 -16.80 2.95
C ILE A 3 17.22 -16.95 1.49
N GLU A 4 16.57 -18.06 1.16
CA GLU A 4 16.10 -18.33 -0.19
C GLU A 4 14.64 -17.91 -0.37
N THR A 5 14.21 -17.73 -1.61
CA THR A 5 12.80 -17.44 -1.93
C THR A 5 12.08 -18.72 -2.32
N CYS A 6 10.89 -18.96 -1.75
CA CYS A 6 10.07 -20.09 -2.15
C CYS A 6 9.59 -19.96 -3.60
N HIS A 7 9.66 -21.05 -4.36
CA HIS A 7 9.28 -21.09 -5.77
C HIS A 7 7.79 -20.76 -6.03
N LEU A 8 6.88 -21.20 -5.14
CA LEU A 8 5.43 -20.98 -5.32
C LEU A 8 4.92 -19.71 -4.63
N CYS A 9 5.32 -19.51 -3.36
CA CYS A 9 4.77 -18.46 -2.51
C CYS A 9 5.58 -17.14 -2.57
N SER A 10 6.83 -17.18 -3.07
CA SER A 10 7.82 -16.09 -3.01
C SER A 10 8.06 -15.51 -1.61
N ARG A 11 7.73 -16.28 -0.56
CA ARG A 11 8.03 -15.97 0.85
C ARG A 11 9.47 -16.41 1.16
N PRO A 12 10.18 -15.74 2.08
CA PRO A 12 11.49 -16.20 2.54
C PRO A 12 11.42 -17.61 3.12
N VAL A 13 12.47 -18.39 2.82
CA VAL A 13 12.74 -19.72 3.34
C VAL A 13 14.02 -19.60 4.15
N TYR A 14 13.87 -19.67 5.47
CA TYR A 14 15.00 -19.70 6.38
C TYR A 14 15.65 -21.09 6.34
N PRO A 15 16.94 -21.21 6.70
CA PRO A 15 17.61 -22.49 6.79
C PRO A 15 16.88 -23.43 7.75
N SER A 16 17.04 -24.73 7.51
CA SER A 16 16.30 -25.84 8.16
C SER A 16 14.77 -25.81 8.05
N LYS A 17 14.19 -24.82 7.35
CA LYS A 17 12.73 -24.75 7.11
C LYS A 17 12.39 -25.11 5.68
N GLY A 18 11.22 -25.76 5.53
CA GLY A 18 10.65 -26.05 4.23
C GLY A 18 11.16 -27.37 3.63
N ILE A 19 10.94 -27.52 2.32
CA ILE A 19 11.27 -28.74 1.57
C ILE A 19 12.02 -28.31 0.31
N THR A 20 12.99 -29.12 -0.08
CA THR A 20 13.73 -28.93 -1.32
C THR A 20 13.45 -30.08 -2.26
N PHE A 21 13.00 -29.77 -3.46
CA PHE A 21 12.81 -30.74 -4.53
C PHE A 21 13.84 -30.47 -5.61
N VAL A 22 14.67 -31.49 -5.90
CA VAL A 22 15.63 -31.45 -6.99
C VAL A 22 15.02 -32.25 -8.13
N ARG A 23 14.89 -31.62 -9.30
CA ARG A 23 14.40 -32.27 -10.51
C ARG A 23 15.57 -32.76 -11.35
N ASN A 24 15.34 -33.75 -12.21
CA ASN A 24 16.36 -34.38 -13.07
C ASN A 24 17.14 -33.38 -13.94
N ASP A 25 16.57 -32.21 -14.27
CA ASP A 25 17.26 -31.13 -15.00
C ASP A 25 18.18 -30.28 -14.10
N ALA A 26 18.59 -30.81 -12.94
CA ALA A 26 19.33 -30.15 -11.88
C ALA A 26 18.67 -28.86 -11.34
N LYS A 27 17.39 -28.59 -11.64
CA LYS A 27 16.68 -27.43 -11.09
C LYS A 27 16.24 -27.69 -9.66
N ILE A 28 16.65 -26.77 -8.79
CA ILE A 28 16.36 -26.82 -7.37
C ILE A 28 15.12 -25.96 -7.07
N PHE A 29 14.07 -26.59 -6.59
CA PHE A 29 12.85 -25.92 -6.14
C PHE A 29 12.80 -25.93 -4.61
N ARG A 30 12.89 -24.74 -4.00
CA ARG A 30 12.75 -24.55 -2.55
C ARG A 30 11.30 -24.17 -2.21
N PHE A 31 10.72 -24.80 -1.20
CA PHE A 31 9.35 -24.53 -0.75
C PHE A 31 9.28 -24.09 0.70
N CYS A 32 8.52 -23.02 0.98
CA CYS A 32 8.33 -22.47 2.32
C CYS A 32 7.61 -23.44 3.28
N ARG A 33 6.62 -24.20 2.79
CA ARG A 33 5.74 -25.09 3.57
C ARG A 33 5.21 -26.25 2.72
N SER A 34 4.70 -27.29 3.36
CA SER A 34 4.04 -28.45 2.70
C SER A 34 2.90 -28.02 1.76
N LYS A 35 2.13 -26.98 2.10
CA LYS A 35 1.11 -26.37 1.23
C LYS A 35 1.67 -26.00 -0.16
N CYS A 36 2.86 -25.42 -0.21
CA CYS A 36 3.47 -25.00 -1.47
C CYS A 36 3.99 -26.19 -2.26
N HIS A 37 4.59 -27.16 -1.56
CA HIS A 37 5.06 -28.38 -2.18
C HIS A 37 3.91 -29.23 -2.77
N LYS A 38 2.80 -29.40 -2.04
CA LYS A 38 1.60 -30.10 -2.52
C LYS A 38 0.98 -29.40 -3.75
N ASN A 39 0.86 -28.07 -3.72
CA ASN A 39 0.36 -27.30 -4.88
C ASN A 39 1.28 -27.42 -6.11
N PHE A 40 2.59 -27.48 -5.89
CA PHE A 40 3.55 -27.73 -6.96
C PHE A 40 3.40 -29.14 -7.55
N LYS A 41 3.25 -30.17 -6.70
CA LYS A 41 2.95 -31.55 -7.14
C LYS A 41 1.65 -31.65 -7.93
N MET A 42 0.62 -30.91 -7.52
CA MET A 42 -0.65 -30.76 -8.25
C MET A 42 -0.54 -29.91 -9.53
N LYS A 43 0.67 -29.50 -9.95
CA LYS A 43 0.94 -28.68 -11.14
C LYS A 43 0.14 -27.36 -11.17
N ARG A 44 -0.24 -26.81 -10.02
CA ARG A 44 -0.98 -25.54 -9.96
C ARG A 44 -0.07 -24.37 -10.31
N GLN A 45 -0.50 -23.52 -11.24
CA GLN A 45 0.26 -22.33 -11.62
C GLN A 45 0.20 -21.24 -10.53
N PRO A 46 1.37 -20.75 -10.03
CA PRO A 46 1.41 -19.68 -9.03
C PRO A 46 0.66 -18.42 -9.49
N ARG A 47 0.68 -18.12 -10.80
CA ARG A 47 0.03 -16.96 -11.42
C ARG A 47 -1.50 -16.97 -11.28
N LYS A 48 -2.11 -18.14 -11.12
CA LYS A 48 -3.57 -18.32 -10.97
C LYS A 48 -3.99 -18.40 -9.49
N LEU A 49 -3.05 -18.63 -8.57
CA LEU A 49 -3.33 -18.74 -7.14
C LEU A 49 -3.39 -17.36 -6.48
N LYS A 50 -4.59 -16.89 -6.11
CA LYS A 50 -4.86 -15.52 -5.62
C LYS A 50 -3.98 -15.02 -4.46
N TRP A 51 -3.46 -15.94 -3.64
CA TRP A 51 -2.69 -15.63 -2.43
C TRP A 51 -1.17 -15.55 -2.65
N THR A 52 -0.66 -15.96 -3.81
CA THR A 52 0.79 -15.89 -4.11
C THR A 52 1.20 -14.47 -4.44
N LYS A 53 2.44 -14.08 -4.12
CA LYS A 53 2.98 -12.78 -4.55
C LYS A 53 2.99 -12.65 -6.07
N THR A 54 3.30 -13.72 -6.81
CA THR A 54 3.27 -13.71 -8.28
C THR A 54 1.91 -13.34 -8.85
N HIS A 55 0.81 -13.86 -8.29
CA HIS A 55 -0.54 -13.47 -8.73
C HIS A 55 -0.82 -12.02 -8.34
N ARG A 56 -0.43 -11.59 -7.14
CA ARG A 56 -0.65 -10.22 -6.67
C ARG A 56 0.09 -9.21 -7.55
N ALA A 57 1.36 -9.45 -7.85
CA ALA A 57 2.15 -8.66 -8.79
C ALA A 57 1.46 -8.56 -10.16
N LEU A 58 1.17 -9.69 -10.82
CA LEU A 58 0.55 -9.68 -12.16
C LEU A 58 -0.81 -8.97 -12.23
N ARG A 59 -1.56 -8.93 -11.12
CA ARG A 59 -2.86 -8.25 -11.04
C ARG A 59 -2.75 -6.82 -10.49
N GLY A 60 -1.55 -6.23 -10.45
CA GLY A 60 -1.33 -4.87 -9.97
C GLY A 60 -1.68 -4.67 -8.49
N LYS A 61 -1.63 -5.74 -7.68
CA LYS A 61 -1.92 -5.69 -6.24
C LYS A 61 -0.69 -5.37 -5.39
N GLU A 62 0.50 -5.53 -5.95
CA GLU A 62 1.80 -5.15 -5.38
C GLU A 62 2.46 -4.14 -6.31
N MET A 63 3.30 -3.27 -5.77
CA MET A 63 4.13 -2.38 -6.56
C MET A 63 5.26 -3.19 -7.21
N ILE A 64 5.26 -3.30 -8.54
CA ILE A 64 6.26 -4.09 -9.29
C ILE A 64 7.41 -3.21 -9.80
N VAL A 65 7.08 -2.03 -10.33
CA VAL A 65 8.02 -1.12 -10.98
C VAL A 65 8.16 0.10 -10.08
N ASP A 66 9.02 -0.02 -9.08
CA ASP A 66 9.59 1.19 -8.50
C ASP A 66 10.57 1.74 -9.53
N GLN A 67 10.38 2.99 -9.97
CA GLN A 67 11.26 3.73 -10.90
C GLN A 67 12.72 3.78 -10.40
N ASN A 68 12.95 3.43 -9.14
CA ASN A 68 14.26 3.19 -8.56
C ASN A 68 14.61 1.70 -8.69
N LEU A 69 15.20 1.32 -9.84
CA LEU A 69 15.91 0.04 -10.03
C LEU A 69 16.94 -0.29 -8.93
N LEU A 70 17.23 0.66 -8.03
CA LEU A 70 18.06 0.51 -6.85
C LEU A 70 17.73 -0.77 -6.05
N LEU A 71 16.48 -1.05 -5.72
CA LEU A 71 16.13 -2.27 -4.96
C LEU A 71 16.45 -3.57 -5.72
N ALA A 72 16.21 -3.59 -7.04
CA ALA A 72 16.57 -4.74 -7.88
C ALA A 72 18.09 -4.90 -7.97
N SER A 73 18.85 -3.79 -8.04
CA SER A 73 20.31 -3.79 -8.04
C SER A 73 20.90 -4.22 -6.68
N PHE A 74 20.27 -3.86 -5.56
CA PHE A 74 20.67 -4.29 -4.22
C PHE A 74 20.31 -5.76 -3.95
N GLN A 75 19.17 -6.23 -4.47
CA GLN A 75 18.72 -7.62 -4.32
C GLN A 75 19.31 -8.57 -5.39
N GLN A 76 20.14 -8.05 -6.30
CA GLN A 76 20.78 -8.82 -7.36
C GLN A 76 21.74 -9.86 -6.76
N ARG A 77 21.76 -11.06 -7.36
CA ARG A 77 22.79 -12.06 -7.07
C ARG A 77 24.10 -11.60 -7.70
N ARG A 78 25.11 -11.33 -6.86
CA ARG A 78 26.47 -11.01 -7.31
C ARG A 78 27.26 -12.31 -7.44
N ASN A 79 27.77 -12.57 -8.64
CA ASN A 79 28.61 -13.74 -8.92
C ASN A 79 30.10 -13.45 -8.73
N VAL A 80 30.48 -12.17 -8.72
CA VAL A 80 31.86 -11.72 -8.48
C VAL A 80 31.95 -11.18 -7.05
N PRO A 81 32.79 -11.77 -6.20
CA PRO A 81 33.06 -11.23 -4.87
C PRO A 81 33.94 -9.99 -4.96
N VAL A 82 33.72 -9.05 -4.03
CA VAL A 82 34.61 -7.90 -3.81
C VAL A 82 35.42 -8.17 -2.55
N LYS A 83 36.63 -7.60 -2.47
CA LYS A 83 37.43 -7.65 -1.24
C LYS A 83 36.63 -7.01 -0.09
N TYR A 84 36.84 -7.53 1.12
CA TYR A 84 36.18 -6.98 2.30
C TYR A 84 36.79 -5.62 2.64
N ASP A 85 35.95 -4.59 2.62
CA ASP A 85 36.26 -3.25 3.09
C ASP A 85 35.26 -2.84 4.17
N ARG A 86 35.75 -2.49 5.36
CA ARG A 86 34.89 -2.18 6.53
C ARG A 86 33.98 -0.98 6.28
N GLU A 87 34.52 0.08 5.68
CA GLU A 87 33.78 1.30 5.36
C GLU A 87 32.65 1.03 4.35
N LEU A 88 32.95 0.23 3.31
CA LEU A 88 31.96 -0.20 2.33
C LEU A 88 30.82 -0.99 3.00
N VAL A 89 31.15 -1.94 3.88
CA VAL A 89 30.13 -2.72 4.60
C VAL A 89 29.26 -1.82 5.47
N GLN A 90 29.86 -0.90 6.24
CA GLN A 90 29.09 0.04 7.07
C GLN A 90 28.19 0.96 6.24
N ALA A 91 28.68 1.48 5.11
CA ALA A 91 27.89 2.29 4.20
C ALA A 91 26.72 1.49 3.61
N THR A 92 26.94 0.22 3.23
CA THR A 92 25.87 -0.64 2.71
C THR A 92 24.78 -0.95 3.73
N LEU A 93 25.13 -1.17 5.01
CA LEU A 93 24.14 -1.41 6.06
C LEU A 93 23.23 -0.20 6.27
N LYS A 94 23.81 1.00 6.38
CA LYS A 94 23.04 2.26 6.48
C LYS A 94 22.15 2.48 5.25
N ALA A 95 22.67 2.19 4.05
CA ALA A 95 21.90 2.29 2.82
C ALA A 95 20.72 1.30 2.78
N MET A 96 20.91 0.06 3.26
CA MET A 96 19.86 -0.96 3.30
C MET A 96 18.68 -0.53 4.19
N GLU A 97 18.94 -0.04 5.40
CA GLU A 97 17.90 0.47 6.31
C GLU A 97 17.10 1.60 5.65
N ARG A 98 17.80 2.58 5.06
CA ARG A 98 17.17 3.71 4.38
C ARG A 98 16.30 3.27 3.20
N ILE A 99 16.75 2.27 2.44
CA ILE A 99 16.02 1.73 1.30
C ILE A 99 14.73 1.02 1.77
N GLU A 100 14.77 0.27 2.87
CA GLU A 100 13.59 -0.39 3.44
C GLU A 100 12.53 0.63 3.89
N GLU A 101 12.94 1.73 4.52
CA GLU A 101 12.03 2.82 4.89
C GLU A 101 11.30 3.41 3.68
N ILE A 102 12.06 3.73 2.62
CA ILE A 102 11.52 4.32 1.38
C ILE A 102 10.53 3.33 0.75
N ARG A 103 10.90 2.05 0.69
CA ARG A 103 10.03 0.98 0.18
C ARG A 103 8.72 0.89 0.97
N ALA A 104 8.80 0.85 2.30
CA ALA A 104 7.61 0.76 3.15
C ALA A 104 6.69 1.97 2.95
N LYS A 105 7.24 3.19 2.84
CA LYS A 105 6.46 4.41 2.54
C LYS A 105 5.78 4.32 1.18
N ARG A 106 6.50 3.91 0.13
CA ARG A 106 5.96 3.77 -1.24
C ARG A 106 4.88 2.70 -1.33
N GLU A 107 5.09 1.54 -0.72
CA GLU A 107 4.11 0.46 -0.67
C GLU A 107 2.82 0.91 0.03
N ARG A 108 2.93 1.66 1.14
CA ARG A 108 1.78 2.25 1.83
C ARG A 108 1.02 3.23 0.94
N VAL A 109 1.70 4.12 0.23
CA VAL A 109 1.08 5.07 -0.71
C VAL A 109 0.36 4.33 -1.84
N PHE A 110 0.98 3.31 -2.43
CA PHE A 110 0.36 2.50 -3.47
C PHE A 110 -0.86 1.74 -2.98
N ALA A 111 -0.77 1.13 -1.80
CA ALA A 111 -1.90 0.46 -1.15
C ALA A 111 -3.05 1.44 -0.89
N ARG A 112 -2.74 2.65 -0.38
CA ARG A 112 -3.72 3.72 -0.14
C ARG A 112 -4.38 4.14 -1.45
N ARG A 113 -3.61 4.45 -2.50
CA ARG A 113 -4.14 4.86 -3.81
C ARG A 113 -5.04 3.78 -4.42
N ARG A 114 -4.65 2.52 -4.32
CA ARG A 114 -5.44 1.38 -4.81
C ARG A 114 -6.74 1.19 -4.03
N LEU A 115 -6.71 1.37 -2.71
CA LEU A 115 -7.90 1.21 -1.84
C LEU A 115 -8.81 2.45 -1.84
N ARG A 116 -8.30 3.62 -2.21
CA ARG A 116 -9.06 4.89 -2.31
C ARG A 116 -10.16 4.87 -3.36
N GLY A 117 -10.15 3.90 -4.30
CA GLY A 117 -11.05 3.83 -5.46
C GLY A 117 -12.47 4.34 -5.15
N LYS A 118 -12.84 5.46 -5.80
CA LYS A 118 -14.10 6.18 -5.58
C LYS A 118 -15.31 5.26 -5.75
N GLU A 119 -15.30 4.43 -6.80
CA GLU A 119 -16.40 3.52 -7.12
C GLU A 119 -16.77 2.55 -6.00
N ARG A 120 -15.80 1.98 -5.27
CA ARG A 120 -16.12 1.06 -4.16
C ARG A 120 -16.75 1.78 -2.97
N ARG A 121 -16.29 3.00 -2.70
CA ARG A 121 -16.85 3.84 -1.63
C ARG A 121 -18.25 4.31 -2.00
N GLU A 122 -18.46 4.72 -3.24
CA GLU A 122 -19.77 5.14 -3.77
C GLU A 122 -20.76 3.98 -3.81
N LYS A 123 -20.31 2.80 -4.27
CA LYS A 123 -21.13 1.59 -4.24
C LYS A 123 -21.54 1.21 -2.82
N ARG A 124 -20.60 1.23 -1.87
CA ARG A 124 -20.91 0.97 -0.46
C ARG A 124 -21.90 1.99 0.09
N LYS A 125 -21.71 3.30 -0.15
CA LYS A 125 -22.68 4.33 0.26
C LYS A 125 -24.07 4.07 -0.30
N ARG A 126 -24.16 3.65 -1.57
CA ARG A 126 -25.43 3.31 -2.22
C ARG A 126 -26.09 2.07 -1.59
N GLU A 127 -25.29 1.05 -1.26
CA GLU A 127 -25.76 -0.14 -0.55
C GLU A 127 -26.24 0.22 0.87
N ASP A 128 -25.47 1.03 1.60
CA ASP A 128 -25.82 1.50 2.95
C ASP A 128 -27.14 2.29 2.93
N LEU A 129 -27.31 3.23 1.98
CA LEU A 129 -28.57 3.97 1.80
C LEU A 129 -29.76 3.05 1.50
N LYS A 130 -29.54 2.00 0.70
CA LYS A 130 -30.58 1.01 0.38
C LYS A 130 -30.99 0.22 1.63
N VAL A 131 -30.01 -0.21 2.44
CA VAL A 131 -30.27 -0.93 3.70
C VAL A 131 -31.05 -0.05 4.68
N VAL A 132 -30.72 1.23 4.79
CA VAL A 132 -31.46 2.17 5.65
C VAL A 132 -32.89 2.35 5.16
N ALA A 133 -33.10 2.49 3.85
CA ALA A 133 -34.45 2.61 3.28
C ALA A 133 -35.31 1.36 3.50
N GLU A 134 -34.74 0.16 3.38
CA GLU A 134 -35.45 -1.10 3.63
C GLU A 134 -35.64 -1.36 5.14
N GLY A 135 -34.70 -0.92 5.96
CA GLY A 135 -34.62 -1.12 7.40
C GLY A 135 -35.20 0.01 8.25
N GLU A 136 -35.94 0.96 7.67
CA GLU A 136 -36.45 2.16 8.36
C GLU A 136 -37.25 1.82 9.63
N HIS A 137 -38.01 0.73 9.58
CA HIS A 137 -38.80 0.22 10.69
C HIS A 137 -37.97 -0.17 11.93
N LEU A 138 -36.68 -0.50 11.77
CA LEU A 138 -35.77 -0.87 12.86
C LEU A 138 -35.22 0.37 13.60
N ILE A 139 -35.21 1.52 12.94
CA ILE A 139 -34.57 2.78 13.40
C ILE A 139 -35.65 3.80 13.81
N ARG A 140 -36.92 3.42 13.79
CA ARG A 140 -38.06 4.33 13.92
C ARG A 140 -38.06 5.16 15.21
N LYS A 141 -37.63 4.57 16.33
CA LYS A 141 -37.51 5.26 17.62
C LYS A 141 -36.39 6.29 17.61
N GLU A 142 -35.23 5.91 17.08
CA GLU A 142 -34.07 6.79 16.97
C GLU A 142 -34.33 7.98 16.02
N LEU A 143 -35.10 7.77 14.95
CA LEU A 143 -35.57 8.84 14.07
C LEU A 143 -36.51 9.82 14.79
N GLN A 144 -37.47 9.32 15.59
CA GLN A 144 -38.38 10.16 16.36
C GLN A 144 -37.65 10.99 17.42
N ASP A 145 -36.70 10.38 18.13
CA ASP A 145 -35.87 11.07 19.14
C ASP A 145 -35.01 12.17 18.47
N LEU A 146 -34.47 11.92 17.27
CA LEU A 146 -33.73 12.92 16.49
C LEU A 146 -34.61 14.07 15.97
N ASP A 147 -35.82 13.77 15.50
CA ASP A 147 -36.76 14.79 15.03
C ASP A 147 -37.23 15.69 16.19
N GLN A 148 -37.48 15.11 17.37
CA GLN A 148 -37.76 15.88 18.59
C GLN A 148 -36.57 16.77 18.99
N ALA A 149 -35.35 16.24 18.97
CA ALA A 149 -34.14 17.03 19.26
C ALA A 149 -33.90 18.18 18.26
N ARG A 150 -34.32 18.01 16.99
CA ARG A 150 -34.30 19.08 15.96
C ARG A 150 -35.33 20.16 16.25
N ILE A 151 -36.56 19.78 16.59
CA ILE A 151 -37.64 20.72 16.94
C ILE A 151 -37.26 21.54 18.18
N GLU A 152 -36.58 20.92 19.16
CA GLU A 152 -36.08 21.58 20.37
C GLU A 152 -34.83 22.46 20.13
N GLY A 153 -34.30 22.53 18.90
CA GLY A 153 -33.13 23.35 18.55
C GLY A 153 -31.79 22.86 19.11
N ARG A 154 -31.74 21.67 19.74
CA ARG A 154 -30.50 21.08 20.28
C ARG A 154 -29.68 20.31 19.22
N ALA A 155 -30.32 19.90 18.13
CA ALA A 155 -29.67 19.07 17.10
C ALA A 155 -28.60 19.83 16.31
N ASP A 156 -28.80 21.12 16.04
CA ASP A 156 -27.83 21.92 15.27
C ASP A 156 -26.52 22.10 16.03
N GLU A 157 -26.59 22.20 17.37
CA GLU A 157 -25.42 22.32 18.25
C GLU A 157 -24.61 21.01 18.32
N ALA A 158 -25.30 19.86 18.41
CA ALA A 158 -24.68 18.54 18.42
C ALA A 158 -24.01 18.18 17.08
N VAL A 159 -24.66 18.48 15.95
CA VAL A 159 -24.11 18.26 14.60
C VAL A 159 -22.90 19.16 14.32
N LEU A 160 -22.92 20.42 14.79
CA LEU A 160 -21.77 21.33 14.70
C LEU A 160 -20.59 20.86 15.56
N LEU A 161 -20.85 20.31 16.76
CA LEU A 161 -19.82 19.73 17.63
C LEU A 161 -19.22 18.45 17.03
N GLU A 162 -20.03 17.56 16.47
CA GLU A 162 -19.55 16.37 15.74
C GLU A 162 -18.81 16.73 14.46
N ALA A 163 -19.25 17.74 13.70
CA ALA A 163 -18.55 18.25 12.52
C ALA A 163 -17.18 18.85 12.87
N ARG A 164 -17.09 19.56 14.02
CA ARG A 164 -15.81 20.05 14.56
C ARG A 164 -14.91 18.90 15.01
N ALA A 165 -15.45 17.89 15.70
CA ALA A 165 -14.71 16.72 16.17
C ALA A 165 -14.26 15.78 15.03
N SER A 166 -15.03 15.70 13.94
CA SER A 166 -14.73 14.88 12.76
C SER A 166 -13.92 15.61 11.68
N SER A 167 -13.59 16.89 11.89
CA SER A 167 -12.61 17.61 11.08
C SER A 167 -11.23 16.93 11.26
N VAL A 168 -10.89 16.07 10.32
CA VAL A 168 -9.56 15.45 10.25
C VAL A 168 -8.59 16.58 9.95
N LEU A 169 -7.81 16.99 10.97
CA LEU A 169 -6.69 17.92 10.83
C LEU A 169 -5.85 17.56 9.60
N GLY A 170 -5.96 18.41 8.57
CA GLY A 170 -5.25 18.26 7.30
C GLY A 170 -6.14 18.62 6.13
N GLU A 171 -6.48 19.91 5.98
CA GLU A 171 -6.77 20.43 4.64
C GLU A 171 -5.59 20.07 3.73
N GLU A 172 -5.84 19.39 2.61
CA GLU A 172 -4.87 19.30 1.52
C GLU A 172 -4.67 20.73 1.01
N ARG A 173 -3.71 21.47 1.60
CA ARG A 173 -3.22 22.71 1.00
C ARG A 173 -2.64 22.32 -0.36
N LEU A 174 -3.35 22.65 -1.43
CA LEU A 174 -2.78 22.72 -2.77
C LEU A 174 -1.56 23.64 -2.66
N ARG A 175 -0.36 23.07 -2.74
CA ARG A 175 0.87 23.85 -2.86
C ARG A 175 0.85 24.53 -4.22
N VAL A 176 0.21 25.69 -4.30
CA VAL A 176 0.38 26.61 -5.42
C VAL A 176 1.83 27.06 -5.36
N LYS A 177 2.65 26.69 -6.35
CA LYS A 177 3.98 27.24 -6.50
C LYS A 177 3.81 28.64 -7.10
N SER A 178 3.83 29.68 -6.27
CA SER A 178 4.04 31.03 -6.80
C SER A 178 5.48 31.14 -7.29
N ARG A 179 5.65 31.50 -8.56
CA ARG A 179 6.95 31.94 -9.10
C ARG A 179 6.98 33.45 -8.98
N ARG A 180 7.81 33.97 -8.09
CA ARG A 180 8.13 35.40 -8.03
C ARG A 180 9.19 35.70 -9.09
N LYS A 181 8.88 36.62 -10.00
CA LYS A 181 9.88 37.24 -10.87
C LYS A 181 10.29 38.57 -10.25
N MET A 182 11.59 38.77 -10.05
CA MET A 182 12.12 40.11 -9.74
C MET A 182 12.16 40.93 -11.03
N LEU A 183 11.51 42.09 -11.01
CA LEU A 183 11.63 43.10 -12.04
C LEU A 183 12.94 43.88 -11.86
N VAL A 184 13.43 44.47 -12.94
CA VAL A 184 14.70 45.19 -12.98
C VAL A 184 14.72 46.40 -12.02
N ASP A 185 13.54 46.94 -11.66
CA ASP A 185 13.37 48.05 -10.72
C ASP A 185 13.17 47.62 -9.25
N GLY A 186 13.37 46.33 -8.93
CA GLY A 186 13.32 45.81 -7.56
C GLY A 186 11.94 45.48 -7.01
N GLY A 187 10.88 45.56 -7.83
CA GLY A 187 9.54 45.05 -7.49
C GLY A 187 9.38 43.54 -7.76
N GLU A 188 8.61 42.84 -6.93
CA GLU A 188 8.23 41.43 -7.15
C GLU A 188 6.82 41.35 -7.74
N GLU A 189 6.64 40.63 -8.85
CA GLU A 189 5.32 40.35 -9.46
C GLU A 189 4.96 38.86 -9.26
N GLU A 190 3.76 38.57 -8.75
CA GLU A 190 3.26 37.21 -8.51
C GLU A 190 2.38 36.75 -9.69
N ALA A 191 2.89 35.82 -10.51
CA ALA A 191 2.09 35.16 -11.54
C ALA A 191 1.35 33.94 -10.97
N MET A 192 0.02 33.96 -10.99
CA MET A 192 -0.84 32.80 -10.70
C MET A 192 -1.17 32.05 -12.00
N ASP A 193 -0.61 30.85 -12.18
CA ASP A 193 -1.09 29.93 -13.22
C ASP A 193 -2.34 29.20 -12.69
N VAL A 194 -3.50 29.53 -13.28
CA VAL A 194 -4.78 28.87 -13.02
C VAL A 194 -4.99 27.82 -14.12
N ASP A 195 -4.93 26.53 -13.76
CA ASP A 195 -5.52 25.43 -14.52
C ASP A 195 -6.86 25.02 -13.87
#